data_AF-A0A507E202-F1
#
_entry.id   AF-A0A507E202-F1
#
_cell.length_a   1.000
_cell.length_b   1.000
_cell.length_c   1.000
_cell.angle_alpha   90.00
_cell.angle_beta   90.00
_cell.angle_gamma   90.00
#
_symmetry.space_group_name_H-M   'P 1'
#
loop_
_entity.id
_entity.type
_entity.pdbx_description
1 polymer ?
#
loop_
_entity_poly.entity_id
_entity_poly.type
_entity_poly.pdbx_seq_one_letter_code
_entity_poly.pdbx_strand_id
1 'polypeptide(L)'
;MSSTSPPPRSAPPKPSSASSSDDESSSPRRYGPQTVLETQAARIERLMARVDKPITLPERKEKSIKGPKDFVRNVQGSSAGAGSGEFHVYRALRRKEYARQKMLDEMSKEEEEQQQFHERLEALKREADEKTAKKREKRKKRSNKTDGKDKKLKADREDGGRATAEPPQPSSGKGDPTSSEPEKIKPE
;
A
#
# COMPACT_ATOMS: atom_id res chain seq x y z
N MET A 1 -10.43 -7.40 -59.30
CA MET A 1 -9.01 -6.99 -59.29
C MET A 1 -8.35 -7.75 -58.15
N SER A 2 -7.62 -8.83 -58.47
CA SER A 2 -7.06 -9.77 -57.50
C SER A 2 -5.88 -9.15 -56.74
N SER A 3 -6.00 -9.06 -55.41
CA SER A 3 -4.94 -8.61 -54.51
C SER A 3 -3.92 -9.73 -54.28
N THR A 4 -2.89 -9.78 -55.10
CA THR A 4 -1.75 -10.68 -54.89
C THR A 4 -0.79 -10.03 -53.89
N SER A 5 -0.75 -10.55 -52.67
CA SER A 5 0.18 -10.10 -51.63
C SER A 5 1.62 -10.48 -52.00
N PRO A 6 2.61 -9.57 -51.95
CA PRO A 6 3.99 -9.91 -52.27
C PRO A 6 4.59 -10.83 -51.19
N PRO A 7 5.43 -11.82 -51.56
CA PRO A 7 6.05 -12.72 -50.60
C PRO A 7 7.07 -11.99 -49.71
N PRO A 8 7.28 -12.44 -48.46
CA PRO A 8 8.25 -11.83 -47.56
C PRO A 8 9.68 -12.02 -48.12
N ARG A 9 10.45 -10.93 -48.23
CA ARG A 9 11.87 -10.97 -48.59
C ARG A 9 12.65 -11.78 -47.55
N SER A 10 13.36 -12.82 -47.97
CA SER A 10 14.24 -13.61 -47.10
C SER A 10 15.38 -12.72 -46.57
N ALA A 11 15.56 -12.70 -45.25
CA ALA A 11 16.69 -12.03 -44.62
C ALA A 11 18.02 -12.65 -45.05
N PRO A 12 19.11 -11.87 -45.20
CA PRO A 12 20.42 -12.43 -45.49
C PRO A 12 20.92 -13.32 -44.32
N PRO A 13 21.68 -14.40 -44.60
CA PRO A 13 22.22 -15.25 -43.55
C PRO A 13 23.21 -14.46 -42.69
N LYS A 14 23.01 -14.52 -41.36
CA LYS A 14 23.94 -13.96 -40.38
C LYS A 14 25.29 -14.67 -40.51
N PRO A 15 26.43 -13.96 -40.36
CA PRO A 15 27.72 -14.60 -40.44
C PRO A 15 27.84 -15.65 -39.34
N SER A 16 28.16 -16.87 -39.73
CA SER A 16 28.50 -17.99 -38.86
C SER A 16 29.69 -17.59 -37.97
N SER A 17 29.46 -17.54 -36.67
CA SER A 17 30.51 -17.39 -35.66
C SER A 17 31.55 -18.49 -35.84
N ALA A 18 32.73 -18.10 -36.33
CA ALA A 18 33.90 -18.95 -36.37
C ALA A 18 34.17 -19.51 -34.97
N SER A 19 34.40 -20.82 -34.91
CA SER A 19 34.94 -21.51 -33.75
C SER A 19 36.23 -20.83 -33.31
N SER A 20 36.18 -20.21 -32.14
CA SER A 20 37.33 -19.70 -31.41
C SER A 20 37.31 -20.39 -30.06
N SER A 21 38.05 -21.49 -30.01
CA SER A 21 38.80 -22.06 -28.88
C SER A 21 38.23 -21.88 -27.48
N ASP A 22 37.99 -23.05 -26.87
CA ASP A 22 37.87 -23.30 -25.44
C ASP A 22 38.78 -22.40 -24.59
N ASP A 23 38.18 -21.40 -23.94
CA ASP A 23 38.77 -20.70 -22.81
C ASP A 23 37.90 -21.05 -21.59
N GLU A 24 38.28 -22.15 -20.92
CA GLU A 24 37.86 -22.50 -19.55
C GLU A 24 38.45 -21.47 -18.57
N SER A 25 38.08 -20.20 -18.71
CA SER A 25 38.18 -19.25 -17.61
C SER A 25 36.93 -19.44 -16.76
N SER A 26 37.08 -20.25 -15.72
CA SER A 26 36.19 -20.30 -14.56
C SER A 26 36.10 -18.90 -13.95
N SER A 27 35.28 -18.05 -14.57
CA SER A 27 34.84 -16.80 -13.98
C SER A 27 34.07 -17.20 -12.72
N PRO A 28 34.55 -16.84 -11.52
CA PRO A 28 33.88 -17.24 -10.30
C PRO A 28 32.48 -16.68 -10.40
N ARG A 29 31.49 -17.58 -10.53
CA ARG A 29 30.08 -17.20 -10.52
C ARG A 29 29.92 -16.34 -9.28
N ARG A 30 29.69 -15.04 -9.47
CA ARG A 30 29.40 -14.12 -8.38
C ARG A 30 28.11 -14.66 -7.77
N TYR A 31 28.23 -15.47 -6.72
CA TYR A 31 27.09 -15.93 -5.95
C TYR A 31 26.45 -14.67 -5.39
N GLY A 32 25.38 -14.24 -6.04
CA GLY A 32 24.54 -13.20 -5.50
C GLY A 32 23.89 -13.70 -4.21
N PRO A 33 23.44 -12.77 -3.35
CA PRO A 33 22.78 -13.13 -2.11
C PRO A 33 21.60 -14.08 -2.38
N GLN A 34 21.63 -15.25 -1.75
CA GLN A 34 20.68 -16.34 -1.98
C GLN A 34 19.40 -16.18 -1.15
N THR A 35 19.50 -15.48 -0.01
CA THR A 35 18.38 -15.27 0.91
C THR A 35 17.94 -13.81 0.96
N VAL A 36 16.67 -13.56 1.32
CA VAL A 36 16.16 -12.19 1.50
C VAL A 36 16.99 -11.42 2.53
N LEU A 37 17.40 -12.07 3.61
CA LEU A 37 18.25 -11.45 4.64
C LEU A 37 19.62 -11.06 4.09
N GLU A 38 20.23 -11.91 3.27
CA GLU A 38 21.52 -11.65 2.64
C GLU A 38 21.44 -10.49 1.63
N THR A 39 20.33 -10.37 0.87
CA THR A 39 20.11 -9.23 -0.03
C THR A 39 19.98 -7.91 0.75
N GLN A 40 19.34 -7.94 1.91
CA GLN A 40 19.17 -6.78 2.78
C GLN A 40 20.50 -6.41 3.44
N ALA A 41 21.24 -7.40 3.96
CA ALA A 41 22.58 -7.20 4.53
C ALA A 41 23.52 -6.55 3.51
N ALA A 42 23.60 -7.07 2.29
CA ALA A 42 24.41 -6.46 1.22
C ALA A 42 23.97 -5.03 0.87
N ARG A 43 22.66 -4.73 0.93
CA ARG A 43 22.15 -3.35 0.74
C ARG A 43 22.54 -2.44 1.89
N ILE A 44 22.51 -2.93 3.12
CA ILE A 44 22.93 -2.19 4.32
C ILE A 44 24.43 -1.93 4.28
N GLU A 45 25.26 -2.93 3.99
CA GLU A 45 26.71 -2.79 3.84
C GLU A 45 27.06 -1.72 2.79
N ARG A 46 26.34 -1.72 1.67
CA ARG A 46 26.52 -0.70 0.61
C ARG A 46 26.15 0.72 1.07
N LEU A 47 25.14 0.86 1.92
CA LEU A 47 24.76 2.15 2.51
C LEU A 47 25.76 2.59 3.60
N MET A 48 26.24 1.66 4.42
CA MET A 48 27.22 1.89 5.47
C MET A 48 28.62 2.21 4.93
N ALA A 49 28.98 1.73 3.74
CA ALA A 49 30.25 2.09 3.10
C ALA A 49 30.37 3.58 2.75
N ARG A 50 29.26 4.32 2.70
CA ARG A 50 29.22 5.76 2.35
C ARG A 50 28.25 6.53 3.24
N VAL A 51 28.57 6.60 4.53
CA VAL A 51 27.73 7.27 5.54
C VAL A 51 27.57 8.77 5.26
N ASP A 52 28.59 9.43 4.68
CA ASP A 52 28.57 10.88 4.44
C ASP A 52 27.60 11.33 3.33
N LYS A 53 27.13 10.40 2.48
CA LYS A 53 26.23 10.75 1.37
C LYS A 53 24.78 10.70 1.85
N PRO A 54 24.01 11.81 1.80
CA PRO A 54 22.62 11.80 2.20
C PRO A 54 21.80 10.88 1.29
N ILE A 55 20.95 10.06 1.91
CA ILE A 55 20.08 9.11 1.21
C ILE A 55 18.84 9.86 0.72
N THR A 56 18.66 9.96 -0.60
CA THR A 56 17.44 10.51 -1.22
C THR A 56 16.41 9.40 -1.41
N LEU A 57 15.35 9.41 -0.60
CA LEU A 57 14.21 8.52 -0.80
C LEU A 57 13.40 8.98 -2.03
N PRO A 58 12.93 8.05 -2.88
CA PRO A 58 12.10 8.42 -4.01
C PRO A 58 10.73 8.90 -3.52
N GLU A 59 10.35 10.12 -3.91
CA GLU A 59 8.98 10.61 -3.71
C GLU A 59 8.05 9.98 -4.75
N ARG A 60 6.89 9.48 -4.28
CA ARG A 60 5.85 8.97 -5.18
C ARG A 60 5.15 10.16 -5.84
N LYS A 61 5.38 10.35 -7.13
CA LYS A 61 4.68 11.36 -7.94
C LYS A 61 3.39 10.78 -8.49
N GLU A 62 2.32 11.54 -8.41
CA GLU A 62 1.07 11.23 -9.11
C GLU A 62 1.28 11.33 -10.62
N LYS A 63 0.59 10.46 -11.36
CA LYS A 63 0.66 10.46 -12.82
C LYS A 63 -0.12 11.69 -13.31
N SER A 64 0.57 12.69 -13.85
CA SER A 64 -0.04 13.88 -14.43
C SER A 64 0.29 14.00 -15.91
N ILE A 65 -0.68 14.47 -16.69
CA ILE A 65 -0.47 14.77 -18.11
C ILE A 65 -0.06 16.22 -18.24
N LYS A 66 0.98 16.47 -19.04
CA LYS A 66 1.44 17.83 -19.30
C LYS A 66 0.30 18.65 -19.90
N GLY A 67 0.04 19.81 -19.30
CA GLY A 67 -0.97 20.76 -19.75
C GLY A 67 -0.86 21.13 -21.24
N PRO A 68 -1.94 21.70 -21.82
CA PRO A 68 -1.85 22.29 -23.15
C PRO A 68 -0.77 23.39 -23.18
N LYS A 69 -0.23 23.67 -24.36
CA LYS A 69 0.69 24.81 -24.54
C LYS A 69 -0.16 26.07 -24.69
N ASP A 70 0.26 27.17 -24.07
CA ASP A 70 -0.49 28.43 -24.12
C ASP A 70 -0.54 29.02 -25.53
N PHE A 71 0.57 28.92 -26.28
CA PHE A 71 0.68 29.45 -27.63
C PHE A 71 1.23 28.41 -28.61
N VAL A 72 0.50 28.22 -29.72
CA VAL A 72 0.96 27.45 -30.87
C VAL A 72 1.43 28.45 -31.93
N ARG A 73 2.73 28.43 -32.24
CA ARG A 73 3.36 29.39 -33.16
C ARG A 73 3.19 29.01 -34.63
N ASN A 74 2.89 27.75 -34.93
CA ASN A 74 2.94 27.18 -36.27
C ASN A 74 1.52 26.92 -36.80
N VAL A 75 0.59 27.87 -36.57
CA VAL A 75 -0.79 27.73 -37.03
C VAL A 75 -0.87 28.23 -38.47
N GLN A 76 -1.14 27.33 -39.41
CA GLN A 76 -1.41 27.67 -40.81
C GLN A 76 -2.81 28.30 -40.91
N GLY A 77 -3.02 29.19 -41.89
CA GLY A 77 -4.30 29.92 -42.03
C GLY A 77 -5.52 28.99 -42.17
N SER A 78 -6.68 29.44 -41.71
CA SER A 78 -7.90 28.61 -41.60
C SER A 78 -8.41 28.04 -42.93
N SER A 79 -8.12 28.71 -44.05
CA SER A 79 -8.49 28.27 -45.40
C SER A 79 -7.38 27.49 -46.12
N ALA A 80 -6.24 27.28 -45.47
CA ALA A 80 -5.12 26.60 -46.09
C ALA A 80 -5.35 25.07 -46.09
N GLY A 81 -4.93 24.39 -47.16
CA GLY A 81 -5.15 22.95 -47.33
C GLY A 81 -4.37 22.08 -46.34
N ALA A 82 -4.73 20.80 -46.27
CA ALA A 82 -4.05 19.82 -45.42
C ALA A 82 -2.60 19.60 -45.86
N GLY A 83 -1.65 19.98 -45.00
CA GLY A 83 -0.22 19.73 -45.22
C GLY A 83 0.19 18.29 -44.90
N SER A 84 1.37 17.87 -45.37
CA SER A 84 1.90 16.51 -45.13
C SER A 84 2.17 16.19 -43.65
N GLY A 85 2.39 17.21 -42.82
CA GLY A 85 2.62 17.06 -41.38
C GLY A 85 1.35 17.01 -40.52
N GLU A 86 0.19 17.39 -41.07
CA GLU A 86 -1.04 17.57 -40.29
C GLU A 86 -1.55 16.25 -39.68
N PHE A 87 -1.36 15.15 -40.41
CA PHE A 87 -1.71 13.82 -39.92
C PHE A 87 -0.95 13.45 -38.63
N HIS A 88 0.33 13.81 -38.54
CA HIS A 88 1.14 13.51 -37.37
C HIS A 88 0.79 14.43 -36.19
N VAL A 89 0.41 15.68 -36.46
CA VAL A 89 -0.12 16.61 -35.46
C VAL A 89 -1.40 16.04 -34.85
N TYR A 90 -2.39 15.68 -35.67
CA TYR A 90 -3.63 15.05 -35.21
C TYR A 90 -3.37 13.77 -34.41
N ARG A 91 -2.52 12.86 -34.92
CA ARG A 91 -2.19 11.61 -34.22
C ARG A 91 -1.60 11.86 -32.83
N ALA A 92 -0.69 12.84 -32.69
CA ALA A 92 -0.10 13.19 -31.42
C ALA A 92 -1.12 13.82 -30.47
N LEU A 93 -1.95 14.75 -30.98
CA LEU A 93 -3.01 15.41 -30.21
C LEU A 93 -4.05 14.40 -29.71
N ARG A 94 -4.52 13.50 -30.58
CA ARG A 94 -5.50 12.47 -30.23
C ARG A 94 -4.99 11.54 -29.15
N ARG A 95 -3.73 11.10 -29.22
CA ARG A 95 -3.11 10.28 -28.17
C ARG A 95 -3.02 11.03 -26.85
N LYS A 96 -2.65 12.31 -26.89
CA LYS A 96 -2.59 13.16 -25.69
C LYS A 96 -3.98 13.31 -25.06
N GLU A 97 -5.00 13.53 -25.89
CA GLU A 97 -6.38 13.70 -25.41
C GLU A 97 -6.97 12.40 -24.87
N TYR A 98 -6.75 11.26 -25.51
CA TYR A 98 -7.19 9.96 -24.99
C TYR A 98 -6.49 9.59 -23.69
N ALA A 99 -5.19 9.88 -23.57
CA ALA A 99 -4.51 9.73 -22.28
C ALA A 99 -5.14 10.64 -21.23
N ARG A 100 -5.49 11.88 -21.58
CA ARG A 100 -6.10 12.86 -20.67
C ARG A 100 -7.47 12.41 -20.17
N GLN A 101 -8.33 11.98 -21.08
CA GLN A 101 -9.66 11.46 -20.77
C GLN A 101 -9.55 10.21 -19.90
N LYS A 102 -8.69 9.25 -20.29
CA LYS A 102 -8.47 8.04 -19.52
C LYS A 102 -8.01 8.32 -18.09
N MET A 103 -7.08 9.25 -17.87
CA MET A 103 -6.67 9.58 -16.49
C MET A 103 -7.77 10.27 -15.71
N LEU A 104 -8.57 11.13 -16.33
CA LEU A 104 -9.70 11.77 -15.65
C LEU A 104 -10.74 10.73 -15.21
N ASP A 105 -11.06 9.79 -16.09
CA ASP A 105 -12.00 8.69 -15.80
C ASP A 105 -11.45 7.72 -14.75
N GLU A 106 -10.13 7.48 -14.72
CA GLU A 106 -9.48 6.67 -13.68
C GLU A 106 -9.50 7.38 -12.33
N MET A 107 -9.14 8.66 -12.28
CA MET A 107 -9.17 9.46 -11.04
C MET A 107 -10.58 9.56 -10.46
N SER A 108 -11.60 9.80 -11.29
CA SER A 108 -12.98 9.90 -10.81
C SER A 108 -13.46 8.59 -10.19
N LYS A 109 -13.11 7.44 -10.79
CA LYS A 109 -13.43 6.12 -10.24
C LYS A 109 -12.69 5.86 -8.93
N GLU A 110 -11.39 6.16 -8.88
CA GLU A 110 -10.59 6.00 -7.67
C GLU A 110 -11.14 6.87 -6.53
N GLU A 111 -11.56 8.10 -6.81
CA GLU A 111 -12.17 9.01 -5.83
C GLU A 111 -13.52 8.49 -5.32
N GLU A 112 -14.40 8.02 -6.22
CA GLU A 112 -15.68 7.41 -5.84
C GLU A 112 -15.48 6.16 -4.97
N GLU A 113 -14.57 5.27 -5.37
CA GLU A 113 -14.25 4.06 -4.61
C GLU A 113 -13.65 4.38 -3.23
N GLN A 114 -12.77 5.38 -3.16
CA GLN A 114 -12.20 5.85 -1.90
C GLN A 114 -13.27 6.44 -0.99
N GLN A 115 -14.14 7.30 -1.50
CA GLN A 115 -15.24 7.89 -0.72
C GLN A 115 -16.15 6.79 -0.16
N GLN A 116 -16.59 5.84 -0.98
CA GLN A 116 -17.39 4.71 -0.54
C GLN A 116 -16.68 3.85 0.50
N PHE A 117 -15.37 3.64 0.34
CA PHE A 117 -14.57 2.89 1.31
C PHE A 117 -14.48 3.62 2.66
N HIS A 118 -14.23 4.93 2.64
CA HIS A 118 -14.19 5.76 3.84
C HIS A 118 -15.54 5.78 4.56
N GLU A 119 -16.64 5.96 3.84
CA GLU A 119 -17.99 5.89 4.40
C GLU A 119 -18.28 4.54 5.06
N ARG A 120 -17.92 3.43 4.40
CA ARG A 120 -18.07 2.08 4.97
C ARG A 120 -17.24 1.91 6.25
N LEU A 121 -15.99 2.36 6.25
CA LEU A 121 -15.13 2.30 7.43
C LEU A 121 -15.68 3.13 8.58
N GLU A 122 -16.20 4.32 8.32
CA GLU A 122 -16.80 5.17 9.33
C GLU A 122 -18.08 4.57 9.91
N ALA A 123 -18.94 3.99 9.07
CA ALA A 123 -20.14 3.30 9.53
C ALA A 123 -19.78 2.13 10.46
N LEU A 124 -18.82 1.29 10.06
CA LEU A 124 -18.35 0.17 10.89
C LEU A 124 -17.74 0.64 12.22
N LYS A 125 -16.96 1.72 12.21
CA LYS A 125 -16.40 2.33 13.44
C LYS A 125 -17.50 2.84 14.35
N ARG A 126 -18.49 3.57 13.82
CA ARG A 126 -19.63 4.09 14.61
C ARG A 126 -20.43 2.95 15.23
N GLU A 127 -20.73 1.89 14.48
CA GLU A 127 -21.42 0.72 15.02
C GLU A 127 -20.63 0.02 16.14
N ALA A 128 -19.31 -0.12 15.96
CA ALA A 128 -18.44 -0.72 16.97
C ALA A 128 -18.39 0.17 18.24
N ASP A 129 -18.30 1.48 18.08
CA ASP A 129 -18.29 2.45 19.17
C ASP A 129 -19.62 2.47 19.91
N GLU A 130 -20.76 2.40 19.23
CA GLU A 130 -22.07 2.29 19.87
C GLU A 130 -22.22 0.99 20.67
N LYS A 131 -21.80 -0.15 20.08
CA LYS A 131 -21.85 -1.46 20.75
C LYS A 131 -20.94 -1.47 21.98
N THR A 132 -19.74 -0.89 21.88
CA THR A 132 -18.80 -0.81 23.00
C THR A 132 -19.24 0.21 24.06
N ALA A 133 -19.81 1.36 23.68
CA ALA A 133 -20.36 2.36 24.59
C ALA A 133 -21.52 1.79 25.40
N LYS A 134 -22.50 1.13 24.75
CA LYS A 134 -23.61 0.43 25.43
C LYS A 134 -23.10 -0.60 26.44
N LYS A 135 -22.08 -1.38 26.10
CA LYS A 135 -21.46 -2.36 27.03
C LYS A 135 -20.69 -1.66 28.17
N ARG A 136 -19.96 -0.59 27.87
CA ARG A 136 -19.20 0.22 28.85
C ARG A 136 -20.13 0.88 29.86
N GLU A 137 -21.24 1.46 29.42
CA GLU A 137 -22.27 2.02 30.30
C GLU A 137 -22.89 0.98 31.21
N LYS A 138 -23.23 -0.21 30.68
CA LYS A 138 -23.72 -1.34 31.50
C LYS A 138 -22.70 -1.72 32.59
N ARG A 139 -21.40 -1.78 32.26
CA ARG A 139 -20.34 -2.08 33.24
C ARG A 139 -20.19 -0.97 34.28
N LYS A 140 -20.20 0.31 33.88
CA LYS A 140 -20.12 1.47 34.79
C LYS A 140 -21.31 1.49 35.77
N LYS A 141 -22.53 1.24 35.29
CA LYS A 141 -23.72 1.15 36.16
C LYS A 141 -23.62 0.00 37.18
N ARG A 142 -23.06 -1.15 36.77
CA ARG A 142 -22.80 -2.28 37.68
C ARG A 142 -21.73 -1.94 38.73
N SER A 143 -20.62 -1.34 38.31
CA SER A 143 -19.54 -0.88 39.22
C SER A 143 -20.09 0.09 40.26
N ASN A 144 -20.78 1.15 39.84
CA ASN A 144 -21.32 2.14 40.77
C ASN A 144 -22.29 1.51 41.79
N LYS A 145 -23.03 0.46 41.41
CA LYS A 145 -23.92 -0.27 42.33
C LYS A 145 -23.15 -1.15 43.32
N THR A 146 -22.08 -1.82 42.90
CA THR A 146 -21.22 -2.61 43.80
C THR A 146 -20.43 -1.69 44.72
N ASP A 147 -19.79 -0.65 44.18
CA ASP A 147 -19.02 0.34 44.94
C ASP A 147 -19.90 1.04 45.99
N GLY A 148 -21.16 1.37 45.66
CA GLY A 148 -22.13 1.93 46.61
C GLY A 148 -22.55 0.94 47.70
N LYS A 149 -22.69 -0.35 47.38
CA LYS A 149 -23.00 -1.40 48.36
C LYS A 149 -21.80 -1.68 49.27
N ASP A 150 -20.59 -1.72 48.73
CA ASP A 150 -19.37 -1.91 49.49
C ASP A 150 -19.05 -0.71 50.39
N LYS A 151 -19.34 0.52 49.94
CA LYS A 151 -19.28 1.71 50.79
C LYS A 151 -20.33 1.68 51.91
N LYS A 152 -21.56 1.24 51.63
CA LYS A 152 -22.59 1.08 52.66
C LYS A 152 -22.20 -0.01 53.68
N LEU A 153 -21.70 -1.15 53.19
CA LEU A 153 -21.20 -2.24 54.05
C LEU A 153 -19.96 -1.84 54.85
N LYS A 154 -19.08 -0.98 54.32
CA LYS A 154 -17.96 -0.41 55.08
C LYS A 154 -18.42 0.62 56.11
N ALA A 155 -19.37 1.49 55.79
CA ALA A 155 -19.94 2.44 56.74
C ALA A 155 -20.70 1.72 57.89
N ASP A 156 -21.49 0.68 57.56
CA ASP A 156 -22.15 -0.20 58.55
C ASP A 156 -21.13 -1.01 59.38
N ARG A 157 -19.92 -1.26 58.86
CA ARG A 157 -18.82 -1.96 59.57
C ARG A 157 -17.91 -1.03 60.38
N GLU A 158 -17.86 0.26 60.06
CA GLU A 158 -17.09 1.27 60.80
C GLU A 158 -17.89 1.85 61.98
N ASP A 159 -19.23 1.79 61.96
CA ASP A 159 -20.10 2.10 63.11
C ASP A 159 -20.20 0.92 64.11
N GLY A 160 -19.89 -0.30 63.66
CA GLY A 160 -19.90 -1.53 64.45
C GLY A 160 -18.51 -2.04 64.83
N GLY A 161 -17.89 -1.43 65.84
CA GLY A 161 -16.93 -2.12 66.71
C GLY A 161 -15.48 -2.22 66.22
N ARG A 162 -14.65 -1.38 66.83
CA ARG A 162 -13.21 -1.61 67.03
C ARG A 162 -12.99 -2.92 67.79
N ALA A 163 -12.67 -4.00 67.08
CA ALA A 163 -12.02 -5.18 67.65
C ALA A 163 -10.84 -5.60 66.76
N THR A 164 -9.68 -5.55 67.37
CA THR A 164 -8.35 -5.93 66.89
C THR A 164 -8.29 -7.35 66.33
N ALA A 165 -7.69 -7.54 65.15
CA ALA A 165 -7.00 -8.78 64.78
C ALA A 165 -6.01 -8.54 63.62
N GLU A 166 -4.79 -9.03 63.84
CA GLU A 166 -3.59 -9.03 63.00
C GLU A 166 -3.74 -9.72 61.61
N PRO A 167 -2.76 -9.57 60.70
CA PRO A 167 -2.88 -9.85 59.27
C PRO A 167 -2.55 -11.32 58.93
N PRO A 168 -3.15 -11.89 57.87
CA PRO A 168 -2.54 -12.99 57.13
C PRO A 168 -1.94 -12.52 55.80
N GLN A 169 -0.67 -12.88 55.64
CA GLN A 169 0.22 -12.71 54.48
C GLN A 169 -0.31 -13.30 53.17
N PRO A 170 0.16 -12.84 51.99
CA PRO A 170 -0.28 -13.32 50.68
C PRO A 170 0.36 -14.67 50.31
N SER A 171 -0.45 -15.72 50.17
CA SER A 171 -0.02 -16.99 49.56
C SER A 171 -0.14 -16.91 48.04
N SER A 172 1.03 -16.95 47.40
CA SER A 172 1.30 -17.13 45.98
C SER A 172 0.77 -18.43 45.37
N GLY A 173 0.41 -18.38 44.08
CA GLY A 173 0.34 -19.53 43.16
C GLY A 173 -1.10 -19.91 42.77
N LYS A 174 -1.45 -20.23 41.53
CA LYS A 174 -0.77 -20.52 40.25
C LYS A 174 -1.84 -20.28 39.15
N GLY A 175 -1.50 -19.72 38.00
CA GLY A 175 -1.15 -20.47 36.78
C GLY A 175 -2.37 -20.58 35.86
N ASP A 176 -2.47 -19.76 34.81
CA ASP A 176 -2.03 -20.04 33.42
C ASP A 176 -3.29 -20.29 32.52
N PRO A 177 -3.17 -20.59 31.21
CA PRO A 177 -3.37 -19.60 30.14
C PRO A 177 -4.38 -20.09 29.08
N THR A 178 -5.23 -19.24 28.51
CA THR A 178 -6.03 -19.68 27.35
C THR A 178 -5.87 -18.76 26.16
N SER A 179 -4.98 -19.23 25.29
CA SER A 179 -4.94 -18.99 23.86
C SER A 179 -6.31 -19.20 23.19
N SER A 180 -6.68 -18.32 22.28
CA SER A 180 -7.55 -18.71 21.16
C SER A 180 -7.07 -18.00 19.88
N GLU A 181 -6.67 -18.83 18.91
CA GLU A 181 -6.24 -18.53 17.54
C GLU A 181 -7.18 -17.58 16.76
N PRO A 182 -6.66 -16.85 15.75
CA PRO A 182 -7.50 -16.23 14.72
C PRO A 182 -7.80 -17.23 13.58
N GLU A 183 -9.09 -17.44 13.30
CA GLU A 183 -9.60 -18.22 12.17
C GLU A 183 -9.18 -17.64 10.81
N LYS A 184 -8.74 -18.53 9.92
CA LYS A 184 -8.45 -18.28 8.51
C LYS A 184 -9.74 -18.09 7.72
N ILE A 185 -9.87 -16.96 7.02
CA ILE A 185 -10.92 -16.74 6.01
C ILE A 185 -10.39 -17.25 4.65
N LYS A 186 -11.14 -18.15 4.01
CA LYS A 186 -10.88 -18.62 2.63
C LYS A 186 -11.36 -17.59 1.60
N PRO A 187 -10.66 -17.39 0.48
CA PRO A 187 -11.19 -16.62 -0.64
C PRO A 187 -12.06 -17.50 -1.57
N GLU A 188 -13.18 -16.95 -2.03
CA GLU A 188 -13.82 -17.32 -3.31
C GLU A 188 -13.13 -16.61 -4.47
#